data_AF-W0JDR0-F1
#
_entry.id   AF-W0JDR0-F1
#
_cell.length_a   1.000
_cell.length_b   1.000
_cell.length_c   1.000
_cell.angle_alpha   90.00
_cell.angle_beta   90.00
_cell.angle_gamma   90.00
#
_symmetry.space_group_name_H-M   'P 1'
#
loop_
_entity.id
_entity.type
_entity.pdbx_description
1 polymer ?
#
loop_
_entity_poly.entity_id
_entity_poly.type
_entity_poly.pdbx_seq_one_letter_code
_entity_poly.pdbx_strand_id
1 'polypeptide(L)'
;MPAKLRNALGQVTAVPFEGTAFRVMFGGILVRDSEFKHLQAQIGAGRCNPGGIRRIYLALEKKTARAEFEHVQKSLDPDTDPDLVEAHEFAVRVKLGRILDICDEQTRNVIGIDLAAISEDWRFTASMTRLQTLGKLVAEGVGDFVAIRYPSQRTDSGINIVVFTDRLQNDDFLEANTIRPTGRLTGAR
;
A
#
# COMPACT_ATOMS: atom_id res chain seq x y z
N MET A 1 11.26 -19.76 9.31
CA MET A 1 10.10 -18.83 9.42
C MET A 1 9.02 -19.06 8.36
N PRO A 2 9.32 -19.30 7.06
CA PRO A 2 8.29 -19.35 6.01
C PRO A 2 7.20 -20.42 6.19
N ALA A 3 7.54 -21.63 6.64
CA ALA A 3 6.56 -22.70 6.81
C ALA A 3 5.51 -22.41 7.91
N LYS A 4 5.94 -21.89 9.05
CA LYS A 4 5.03 -21.51 10.15
C LYS A 4 4.08 -20.40 9.71
N LEU A 5 4.61 -19.35 9.07
CA LEU A 5 3.81 -18.23 8.57
C LEU A 5 2.81 -18.68 7.48
N ARG A 6 3.25 -19.54 6.56
CA ARG A 6 2.39 -20.13 5.52
C ARG A 6 1.21 -20.90 6.12
N ASN A 7 1.46 -21.72 7.14
CA ASN A 7 0.39 -22.46 7.83
C ASN A 7 -0.56 -21.51 8.58
N ALA A 8 -0.01 -20.50 9.26
CA ALA A 8 -0.81 -19.51 9.98
C ALA A 8 -1.73 -18.71 9.05
N LEU A 9 -1.26 -18.33 7.85
CA LEU A 9 -2.09 -17.65 6.85
C LEU A 9 -3.32 -18.46 6.43
N GLY A 10 -3.24 -19.80 6.42
CA GLY A 10 -4.37 -20.66 6.13
C GLY A 10 -5.42 -20.71 7.25
N GLN A 11 -5.11 -20.17 8.43
CA GLN A 11 -6.00 -20.14 9.60
C GLN A 11 -6.68 -18.77 9.78
N VAL A 12 -6.25 -17.74 9.04
CA VAL A 12 -6.83 -16.40 9.14
C VAL A 12 -8.06 -16.28 8.26
N THR A 13 -9.14 -15.74 8.83
CA THR A 13 -10.34 -15.40 8.07
C THR A 13 -10.11 -14.13 7.26
N ALA A 14 -10.31 -14.21 5.94
CA ALA A 14 -10.30 -13.04 5.09
C ALA A 14 -11.52 -12.15 5.37
N VAL A 15 -11.32 -10.83 5.32
CA VAL A 15 -12.40 -9.85 5.45
C VAL A 15 -12.62 -9.15 4.11
N PRO A 16 -13.87 -8.87 3.71
CA PRO A 16 -14.13 -8.06 2.54
C PRO A 16 -13.90 -6.58 2.84
N PHE A 17 -13.68 -5.78 1.80
CA PHE A 17 -13.71 -4.32 1.87
C PHE A 17 -14.39 -3.78 0.63
N GLU A 18 -15.33 -2.87 0.86
CA GLU A 18 -15.92 -2.04 -0.17
C GLU A 18 -15.95 -0.61 0.33
N GLY A 19 -15.43 0.32 -0.46
CA GLY A 19 -15.37 1.72 -0.05
C GLY A 19 -14.48 2.57 -0.94
N THR A 20 -14.08 3.71 -0.39
CA THR A 20 -13.17 4.65 -1.04
C THR A 20 -11.80 4.56 -0.40
N ALA A 21 -10.76 4.48 -1.23
CA ALA A 21 -9.37 4.61 -0.82
C ALA A 21 -8.73 5.76 -1.59
N PHE A 22 -7.56 6.20 -1.13
CA PHE A 22 -6.88 7.38 -1.61
C PHE A 22 -5.44 7.06 -2.00
N ARG A 23 -4.97 7.68 -3.07
CA ARG A 23 -3.57 7.61 -3.51
C ARG A 23 -3.09 9.02 -3.84
N VAL A 24 -1.85 9.33 -3.49
CA VAL A 24 -1.18 10.55 -3.97
C VAL A 24 0.04 10.11 -4.78
N MET A 25 0.24 10.70 -5.96
CA MET A 25 1.34 10.36 -6.86
C MET A 25 1.99 11.61 -7.43
N PHE A 26 3.27 11.51 -7.77
CA PHE A 26 4.01 12.55 -8.49
C PHE A 26 3.43 12.74 -9.90
N GLY A 27 3.23 13.98 -10.33
CA GLY A 27 2.70 14.36 -11.64
C GLY A 27 3.54 13.84 -12.80
N GLY A 28 4.87 13.79 -12.64
CA GLY A 28 5.77 13.21 -13.64
C GLY A 28 5.52 11.72 -13.94
N ILE A 29 4.89 10.98 -13.03
CA ILE A 29 4.44 9.59 -13.29
C ILE A 29 3.23 9.59 -14.23
N LEU A 30 2.36 10.61 -14.14
CA LEU A 30 1.13 10.70 -14.93
C LEU A 30 1.37 11.16 -16.36
N VAL A 31 2.26 12.13 -16.56
CA VAL A 31 2.54 12.70 -17.89
C VAL A 31 3.14 11.66 -18.85
N ARG A 32 3.76 10.60 -18.32
CA ARG A 32 4.34 9.50 -19.12
C ARG A 32 3.31 8.47 -19.58
N ASP A 33 2.09 8.49 -19.06
CA ASP A 33 1.06 7.50 -19.34
C ASP A 33 -0.23 8.20 -19.79
N SER A 34 -0.35 8.41 -21.11
CA SER A 34 -1.40 9.23 -21.74
C SER A 34 -2.83 8.68 -21.59
N GLU A 35 -2.99 7.48 -21.03
CA GLU A 35 -4.27 6.77 -20.95
C GLU A 35 -4.85 6.65 -19.53
N PHE A 36 -4.39 7.46 -18.58
CA PHE A 36 -5.03 7.50 -17.26
C PHE A 36 -5.04 6.15 -16.51
N LYS A 37 -4.02 5.30 -16.73
CA LYS A 37 -3.76 4.06 -15.98
C LYS A 37 -3.24 4.36 -14.56
N HIS A 38 -3.87 5.28 -13.83
CA HIS A 38 -3.41 5.84 -12.55
C HIS A 38 -3.35 4.87 -11.37
N LEU A 39 -3.88 3.67 -11.59
CA LEU A 39 -3.75 2.53 -10.70
C LEU A 39 -2.61 1.60 -11.14
N GLN A 40 -1.65 2.07 -11.94
CA GLN A 40 -0.57 1.22 -12.44
C GLN A 40 0.12 0.50 -11.28
N ALA A 41 0.11 -0.82 -11.39
CA ALA A 41 0.79 -1.69 -10.47
C ALA A 41 2.29 -1.40 -10.58
N GLN A 42 2.88 -0.93 -9.48
CA GLN A 42 4.32 -0.75 -9.43
C GLN A 42 4.97 -2.14 -9.34
N ILE A 43 6.22 -2.28 -9.79
CA ILE A 43 7.02 -3.53 -9.64
C ILE A 43 8.25 -3.43 -8.72
N GLY A 44 8.65 -2.23 -8.27
CA GLY A 44 9.74 -2.04 -7.30
C GLY A 44 9.50 -2.67 -5.92
N ALA A 45 10.49 -2.61 -5.03
CA ALA A 45 10.28 -2.99 -3.63
C ALA A 45 9.39 -1.96 -2.91
N GLY A 46 8.72 -2.41 -1.85
CA GLY A 46 7.94 -1.56 -0.96
C GLY A 46 7.86 -2.16 0.44
N ARG A 47 7.11 -1.52 1.32
CA ARG A 47 6.98 -1.95 2.73
C ARG A 47 6.42 -3.37 2.88
N CYS A 48 5.45 -3.72 2.04
CA CYS A 48 4.76 -5.01 2.07
C CYS A 48 5.16 -5.94 0.93
N ASN A 49 6.18 -5.62 0.13
CA ASN A 49 6.58 -6.48 -0.98
C ASN A 49 8.07 -6.35 -1.32
N PRO A 50 8.78 -7.45 -1.60
CA PRO A 50 10.05 -7.36 -2.32
C PRO A 50 9.83 -6.87 -3.76
N GLY A 51 10.92 -6.51 -4.44
CA GLY A 51 10.88 -6.18 -5.87
C GLY A 51 10.38 -7.35 -6.72
N GLY A 52 9.80 -7.02 -7.88
CA GLY A 52 9.25 -7.98 -8.84
C GLY A 52 7.75 -8.27 -8.67
N ILE A 53 7.11 -7.77 -7.62
CA ILE A 53 5.68 -7.99 -7.36
C ILE A 53 4.86 -6.78 -7.80
N ARG A 54 3.84 -7.02 -8.63
CA ARG A 54 2.87 -6.01 -9.06
C ARG A 54 1.90 -5.68 -7.92
N ARG A 55 1.88 -4.41 -7.50
CA ARG A 55 1.02 -3.95 -6.41
C ARG A 55 0.63 -2.47 -6.51
N ILE A 56 -0.43 -2.12 -5.78
CA ILE A 56 -0.92 -0.75 -5.62
C ILE A 56 -1.01 -0.46 -4.12
N TYR A 57 -0.37 0.63 -3.67
CA TYR A 57 -0.53 1.16 -2.32
C TYR A 57 -1.57 2.26 -2.31
N LEU A 58 -2.51 2.17 -1.37
CA LEU A 58 -3.54 3.17 -1.09
C LEU A 58 -3.62 3.40 0.43
N ALA A 59 -4.25 4.49 0.83
CA ALA A 59 -4.69 4.72 2.20
C ALA A 59 -6.21 4.82 2.28
N LEU A 60 -6.82 4.41 3.39
CA LEU A 60 -8.27 4.49 3.57
C LEU A 60 -8.73 5.90 3.93
N GLU A 61 -7.82 6.75 4.42
CA GLU A 61 -8.08 8.17 4.65
C GLU A 61 -7.20 9.05 3.76
N LYS A 62 -7.81 10.11 3.22
CA LYS A 62 -7.10 11.14 2.44
C LYS A 62 -5.90 11.74 3.18
N LYS A 63 -6.04 12.04 4.48
CA LYS A 63 -4.94 12.59 5.30
C LYS A 63 -3.75 11.62 5.40
N THR A 64 -4.03 10.32 5.47
CA THR A 64 -3.01 9.27 5.54
C THR A 64 -2.27 9.15 4.21
N ALA A 65 -3.00 9.17 3.08
CA ALA A 65 -2.38 9.15 1.75
C ALA A 65 -1.41 10.33 1.52
N ARG A 66 -1.78 11.54 2.00
CA ARG A 66 -0.91 12.73 1.95
C ARG A 66 0.32 12.57 2.84
N ALA A 67 0.14 12.13 4.08
CA ALA A 67 1.27 11.95 5.00
C ALA A 67 2.29 10.90 4.49
N GLU A 68 1.82 9.82 3.86
CA GLU A 68 2.69 8.84 3.19
C GLU A 68 3.44 9.46 2.01
N PHE A 69 2.78 10.28 1.20
CA PHE A 69 3.41 10.97 0.08
C PHE A 69 4.45 12.00 0.53
N GLU A 70 4.13 12.84 1.51
CA GLU A 70 5.06 13.83 2.09
C GLU A 70 6.30 13.14 2.67
N HIS A 71 6.13 11.97 3.30
CA HIS A 71 7.26 11.16 3.77
C HIS A 71 8.16 10.71 2.62
N VAL A 72 7.57 10.26 1.50
CA VAL A 72 8.34 9.87 0.30
C VAL A 72 9.01 11.08 -0.33
N GLN A 73 8.32 12.22 -0.41
CA GLN A 73 8.87 13.47 -0.93
C GLN A 73 10.09 13.93 -0.14
N LYS A 74 10.04 13.88 1.20
CA LYS A 74 11.19 14.19 2.07
C LYS A 74 12.38 13.24 1.91
N SER A 75 12.15 12.06 1.33
CA SER A 75 13.21 11.09 1.02
C SER A 75 13.76 11.21 -0.41
N LEU A 76 13.24 12.16 -1.21
CA LEU A 76 13.85 12.52 -2.49
C LEU A 76 15.16 13.27 -2.26
N ASP A 77 15.89 13.48 -3.35
CA ASP A 77 17.13 14.26 -3.37
C ASP A 77 16.92 15.59 -2.61
N PRO A 78 17.76 15.92 -1.61
CA PRO A 78 17.66 17.16 -0.84
C PRO A 78 17.68 18.43 -1.71
N ASP A 79 18.21 18.36 -2.94
CA ASP A 79 18.20 19.47 -3.89
C ASP A 79 16.87 19.61 -4.65
N THR A 80 15.93 18.67 -4.49
CA THR A 80 14.59 18.77 -5.07
C THR A 80 13.74 19.79 -4.31
N ASP A 81 13.44 20.92 -4.94
CA ASP A 81 12.49 21.90 -4.40
C ASP A 81 11.09 21.24 -4.28
N PRO A 82 10.55 21.07 -3.05
CA PRO A 82 9.26 20.45 -2.84
C PRO A 82 8.11 21.24 -3.47
N ASP A 83 8.24 22.56 -3.66
CA ASP A 83 7.22 23.41 -4.29
C ASP A 83 7.16 23.22 -5.82
N LEU A 84 8.19 22.61 -6.41
CA LEU A 84 8.22 22.23 -7.83
C LEU A 84 7.69 20.81 -8.08
N VAL A 85 7.45 20.05 -7.02
CA VAL A 85 6.91 18.69 -7.13
C VAL A 85 5.41 18.76 -7.39
N GLU A 86 5.03 18.52 -8.64
CA GLU A 86 3.63 18.31 -8.97
C GLU A 86 3.15 17.00 -8.35
N ALA A 87 2.00 17.03 -7.68
CA ALA A 87 1.35 15.86 -7.10
C ALA A 87 -0.13 15.84 -7.47
N HIS A 88 -0.69 14.64 -7.54
CA HIS A 88 -2.09 14.40 -7.85
C HIS A 88 -2.68 13.43 -6.85
N GLU A 89 -3.89 13.72 -6.39
CA GLU A 89 -4.62 12.87 -5.46
C GLU A 89 -5.82 12.24 -6.16
N PHE A 90 -5.98 10.96 -5.88
CA PHE A 90 -6.99 10.09 -6.47
C PHE A 90 -7.90 9.58 -5.37
N ALA A 91 -9.20 9.69 -5.59
CA ALA A 91 -10.18 8.86 -4.90
C ALA A 91 -10.43 7.61 -5.76
N VAL A 92 -10.29 6.45 -5.15
CA VAL A 92 -10.40 5.14 -5.79
C VAL A 92 -11.57 4.40 -5.16
N ARG A 93 -12.57 4.05 -5.96
CA ARG A 93 -13.59 3.07 -5.56
C ARG A 93 -12.95 1.71 -5.54
N VAL A 94 -13.07 1.01 -4.43
CA VAL A 94 -12.43 -0.28 -4.20
C VAL A 94 -13.49 -1.27 -3.76
N LYS A 95 -13.48 -2.45 -4.38
CA LYS A 95 -14.16 -3.65 -3.88
C LYS A 95 -13.17 -4.80 -3.91
N LEU A 96 -12.98 -5.44 -2.75
CA LEU A 96 -12.06 -6.55 -2.55
C LEU A 96 -12.74 -7.60 -1.68
N GLY A 97 -12.86 -8.83 -2.16
CA GLY A 97 -13.54 -9.90 -1.45
C GLY A 97 -12.72 -10.50 -0.30
N ARG A 98 -11.39 -10.48 -0.41
CA ARG A 98 -10.51 -11.26 0.48
C ARG A 98 -9.25 -10.49 0.92
N ILE A 99 -9.34 -9.73 2.00
CA ILE A 99 -8.22 -8.99 2.59
C ILE A 99 -7.68 -9.71 3.82
N LEU A 100 -6.36 -9.73 3.94
CA LEU A 100 -5.67 -10.00 5.18
C LEU A 100 -5.60 -8.71 6.00
N ASP A 101 -6.35 -8.65 7.10
CA ASP A 101 -6.40 -7.46 7.94
C ASP A 101 -5.43 -7.57 9.13
N ILE A 102 -4.26 -6.95 9.01
CA ILE A 102 -3.28 -6.91 10.12
C ILE A 102 -3.44 -5.66 10.99
N CYS A 103 -4.50 -4.86 10.81
CA CYS A 103 -4.94 -3.88 11.80
C CYS A 103 -5.62 -4.56 13.00
N ASP A 104 -6.20 -5.74 12.80
CA ASP A 104 -6.75 -6.57 13.86
C ASP A 104 -5.65 -7.30 14.66
N GLU A 105 -5.76 -7.25 16.00
CA GLU A 105 -4.77 -7.86 16.90
C GLU A 105 -4.82 -9.38 16.86
N GLN A 106 -6.02 -9.97 16.76
CA GLN A 106 -6.17 -11.42 16.70
C GLN A 106 -5.49 -11.98 15.45
N THR A 107 -5.69 -11.35 14.29
CA THR A 107 -5.02 -11.69 13.04
C THR A 107 -3.51 -11.61 13.17
N ARG A 108 -2.99 -10.50 13.72
CA ARG A 108 -1.56 -10.32 14.01
C ARG A 108 -0.98 -11.43 14.89
N ASN A 109 -1.70 -11.80 15.95
CA ASN A 109 -1.28 -12.86 16.88
C ASN A 109 -1.22 -14.23 16.19
N VAL A 110 -2.19 -14.56 15.32
CA VAL A 110 -2.21 -15.81 14.56
C VAL A 110 -0.99 -15.91 13.63
N ILE A 111 -0.68 -14.84 12.89
CA ILE A 111 0.44 -14.84 11.93
C ILE A 111 1.80 -14.53 12.56
N GLY A 112 1.84 -14.12 13.83
CA GLY A 112 3.06 -13.76 14.55
C GLY A 112 3.72 -12.48 14.04
N ILE A 113 2.93 -11.46 13.72
CA ILE A 113 3.41 -10.13 13.32
C ILE A 113 2.95 -9.11 14.36
N ASP A 114 3.92 -8.42 14.96
CA ASP A 114 3.67 -7.32 15.90
C ASP A 114 3.72 -5.95 15.20
N LEU A 115 3.39 -4.87 15.91
CA LEU A 115 3.44 -3.50 15.35
C LEU A 115 4.87 -3.04 15.02
N ALA A 116 5.89 -3.60 15.71
CA ALA A 116 7.28 -3.29 15.42
C ALA A 116 7.71 -3.86 14.05
N ALA A 117 7.23 -5.06 13.70
CA ALA A 117 7.44 -5.72 12.41
C ALA A 117 6.87 -4.89 11.26
N ILE A 118 5.69 -4.28 11.47
CA ILE A 118 5.06 -3.38 10.50
C ILE A 118 5.94 -2.14 10.30
N SER A 119 6.58 -1.69 11.38
CA SER A 119 7.43 -0.50 11.49
C SER A 119 8.88 -0.67 11.05
N GLU A 120 9.29 -1.88 10.65
CA GLU A 120 10.65 -2.15 10.15
C GLU A 120 11.01 -1.24 8.95
N ASP A 121 12.23 -0.69 8.97
CA ASP A 121 12.71 0.15 7.87
C ASP A 121 13.24 -0.70 6.71
N TRP A 122 12.33 -1.06 5.81
CA TRP A 122 12.62 -1.89 4.65
C TRP A 122 13.61 -1.29 3.64
N ARG A 123 13.94 0.00 3.71
CA ARG A 123 14.84 0.64 2.72
C ARG A 123 16.31 0.35 3.00
N PHE A 124 16.68 0.09 4.25
CA PHE A 124 18.07 -0.08 4.67
C PHE A 124 18.39 -1.51 5.12
N THR A 125 17.49 -2.47 4.89
CA THR A 125 17.76 -3.89 5.16
C THR A 125 18.32 -4.60 3.93
N ALA A 126 19.34 -5.43 4.13
CA ALA A 126 19.85 -6.30 3.07
C ALA A 126 18.93 -7.51 2.80
N SER A 127 18.08 -7.87 3.77
CA SER A 127 17.14 -8.98 3.71
C SER A 127 15.69 -8.47 3.71
N MET A 128 14.75 -9.32 3.27
CA MET A 128 13.32 -8.99 3.36
C MET A 128 12.89 -8.80 4.81
N THR A 129 12.12 -7.74 5.07
CA THR A 129 11.44 -7.56 6.37
C THR A 129 10.38 -8.63 6.60
N ARG A 130 9.87 -8.71 7.84
CA ARG A 130 8.76 -9.65 8.15
C ARG A 130 7.52 -9.32 7.33
N LEU A 131 7.21 -8.03 7.17
CA LEU A 131 6.06 -7.57 6.38
C LEU A 131 6.24 -7.78 4.87
N GLN A 132 7.45 -7.64 4.33
CA GLN A 132 7.74 -8.00 2.94
C GLN A 132 7.63 -9.51 2.70
N THR A 133 8.09 -10.33 3.65
CA THR A 133 7.94 -11.78 3.59
C THR A 133 6.46 -12.19 3.59
N LEU A 134 5.64 -11.56 4.44
CA LEU A 134 4.19 -11.74 4.45
C LEU A 134 3.57 -11.42 3.08
N GLY A 135 3.83 -10.23 2.55
CA GLY A 135 3.20 -9.84 1.29
C GLY A 135 3.72 -10.61 0.07
N LYS A 136 4.96 -11.12 0.11
CA LYS A 136 5.43 -12.11 -0.86
C LYS A 136 4.57 -13.37 -0.84
N LEU A 137 4.28 -13.93 0.33
CA LEU A 137 3.43 -15.12 0.45
C LEU A 137 2.00 -14.86 -0.03
N VAL A 138 1.43 -13.68 0.28
CA VAL A 138 0.11 -13.28 -0.23
C VAL A 138 0.14 -13.17 -1.76
N ALA A 139 1.16 -12.54 -2.35
CA ALA A 139 1.32 -12.45 -3.79
C ALA A 139 1.51 -13.82 -4.47
N GLU A 140 2.10 -14.79 -3.78
CA GLU A 140 2.19 -16.20 -4.20
C GLU A 140 0.87 -16.98 -4.03
N GLY A 141 -0.17 -16.36 -3.49
CA GLY A 141 -1.50 -16.95 -3.32
C GLY A 141 -1.74 -17.72 -2.02
N VAL A 142 -0.87 -17.58 -1.02
CA VAL A 142 -1.05 -18.22 0.28
C VAL A 142 -2.23 -17.57 1.03
N GLY A 143 -3.17 -18.38 1.49
CA GLY A 143 -4.37 -17.94 2.22
C GLY A 143 -5.47 -17.32 1.34
N ASP A 144 -5.24 -17.29 0.03
CA ASP A 144 -6.16 -16.72 -0.97
C ASP A 144 -6.57 -15.27 -0.67
N PHE A 145 -5.62 -14.45 -0.23
CA PHE A 145 -5.82 -13.01 -0.06
C PHE A 145 -5.42 -12.26 -1.33
N VAL A 146 -6.09 -11.14 -1.58
CA VAL A 146 -5.81 -10.24 -2.72
C VAL A 146 -5.12 -8.95 -2.29
N ALA A 147 -5.16 -8.65 -0.99
CA ALA A 147 -4.63 -7.43 -0.41
C ALA A 147 -4.30 -7.60 1.08
N ILE A 148 -3.49 -6.68 1.61
CA ILE A 148 -3.20 -6.56 3.04
C ILE A 148 -3.61 -5.17 3.50
N ARG A 149 -4.46 -5.10 4.53
CA ARG A 149 -4.79 -3.88 5.26
C ARG A 149 -3.91 -3.76 6.50
N TYR A 150 -3.23 -2.65 6.68
CA TYR A 150 -2.22 -2.48 7.73
C TYR A 150 -2.16 -1.05 8.29
N PRO A 151 -1.74 -0.86 9.57
CA PRO A 151 -1.58 0.47 10.16
C PRO A 151 -0.54 1.31 9.42
N SER A 152 -0.83 2.60 9.22
CA SER A 152 0.14 3.58 8.77
C SER A 152 1.12 3.93 9.89
N GLN A 153 2.37 4.24 9.52
CA GLN A 153 3.37 4.80 10.43
C GLN A 153 3.38 6.33 10.43
N ARG A 154 2.53 6.96 9.61
CA ARG A 154 2.57 8.41 9.37
C ARG A 154 1.47 9.14 10.10
N THR A 155 0.44 8.44 10.54
CA THR A 155 -0.68 9.01 11.29
C THR A 155 -1.15 8.02 12.36
N ASP A 156 -1.47 8.52 13.56
CA ASP A 156 -1.79 7.72 14.77
C ASP A 156 -3.01 6.81 14.66
N SER A 157 -3.74 6.85 13.54
CA SER A 157 -4.89 6.00 13.26
C SER A 157 -5.04 5.68 11.77
N GLY A 158 -4.03 5.99 10.95
CA GLY A 158 -4.15 5.82 9.51
C GLY A 158 -4.13 4.37 9.12
N ILE A 159 -4.89 4.03 8.10
CA ILE A 159 -4.90 2.67 7.56
C ILE A 159 -4.44 2.73 6.11
N ASN A 160 -3.46 1.90 5.80
CA ASN A 160 -3.02 1.62 4.44
C ASN A 160 -3.59 0.29 3.97
N ILE A 161 -3.68 0.16 2.66
CA ILE A 161 -3.96 -1.10 1.99
C ILE A 161 -3.01 -1.27 0.81
N VAL A 162 -2.40 -2.45 0.71
CA VAL A 162 -1.65 -2.87 -0.46
C VAL A 162 -2.44 -3.92 -1.21
N VAL A 163 -2.69 -3.69 -2.49
CA VAL A 163 -3.42 -4.61 -3.37
C VAL A 163 -2.44 -5.28 -4.31
N PHE A 164 -2.44 -6.61 -4.36
CA PHE A 164 -1.63 -7.40 -5.29
C PHE A 164 -2.43 -7.65 -6.55
N THR A 165 -2.15 -6.89 -7.61
CA THR A 165 -3.05 -6.82 -8.78
C THR A 165 -3.18 -8.14 -9.53
N ASP A 166 -2.15 -9.00 -9.46
CA ASP A 166 -2.16 -10.35 -10.06
C ASP A 166 -3.03 -11.35 -9.28
N ARG A 167 -3.54 -10.94 -8.11
CA ARG A 167 -4.41 -11.74 -7.25
C ARG A 167 -5.88 -11.34 -7.32
N LEU A 168 -6.21 -10.22 -7.98
CA LEU A 168 -7.60 -9.78 -8.13
C LEU A 168 -8.43 -10.89 -8.78
N GLN A 169 -9.59 -11.17 -8.19
CA GLN A 169 -10.58 -12.13 -8.68
C GLN A 169 -11.73 -11.36 -9.37
N ASN A 170 -12.63 -12.08 -10.04
CA ASN A 170 -13.62 -11.48 -10.97
C ASN A 170 -14.45 -10.32 -10.40
N ASP A 171 -14.81 -10.36 -9.11
CA ASP A 171 -15.62 -9.32 -8.47
C ASP A 171 -14.79 -8.21 -7.79
N ASP A 172 -13.46 -8.35 -7.79
CA ASP A 172 -12.54 -7.36 -7.24
C ASP A 172 -12.28 -6.25 -8.25
N PHE A 173 -12.35 -5.00 -7.81
CA PHE A 173 -12.02 -3.87 -8.68
C PHE A 173 -11.41 -2.70 -7.92
N LEU A 174 -10.61 -1.93 -8.66
CA LEU A 174 -10.14 -0.61 -8.27
C LEU A 174 -10.45 0.33 -9.43
N GLU A 175 -11.23 1.37 -9.17
CA GLU A 175 -11.70 2.32 -10.18
C GLU A 175 -11.43 3.74 -9.69
N ALA A 176 -10.67 4.53 -10.46
CA ALA A 176 -10.39 5.91 -10.11
C ALA A 176 -11.60 6.79 -10.43
N ASN A 177 -12.29 7.31 -9.40
CA ASN A 177 -13.52 8.09 -9.56
C ASN A 177 -13.26 9.58 -9.80
N THR A 178 -12.17 10.10 -9.26
CA THR A 178 -11.87 11.54 -9.39
C THR A 178 -10.37 11.75 -9.29
N ILE A 179 -9.87 12.51 -10.25
CA ILE A 179 -8.50 13.02 -10.27
C ILE A 179 -8.63 14.48 -9.92
N ARG A 180 -8.17 14.83 -8.73
CA ARG A 180 -7.98 16.24 -8.40
C ARG A 180 -6.48 16.49 -8.42
N PRO A 181 -6.00 17.45 -9.22
CA PRO A 181 -4.71 18.04 -8.92
C PRO A 181 -4.75 18.44 -7.45
N THR A 182 -3.76 18.05 -6.64
CA THR A 182 -3.75 18.45 -5.23
C THR A 182 -3.53 19.95 -5.03
N GLY A 183 -3.52 20.74 -6.11
CA GLY A 183 -2.74 21.96 -6.21
C GLY A 183 -1.25 21.61 -6.16
N ARG A 184 -0.38 22.62 -6.28
CA ARG A 184 0.95 22.48 -5.68
C ARG A 184 0.69 22.23 -4.20
N LEU A 185 1.31 21.19 -3.62
CA LEU A 185 1.40 21.06 -2.17
C LEU A 185 2.35 22.18 -1.72
N THR A 186 1.87 23.43 -1.74
CA THR A 186 2.62 24.58 -1.25
C THR A 186 2.86 24.31 0.22
N GLY A 187 4.13 24.19 0.60
CA GLY A 187 4.51 23.94 1.98
C GLY A 187 3.83 24.95 2.89
N ALA A 188 3.12 24.45 3.90
CA ALA A 188 2.89 25.21 5.11
C ALA A 188 4.28 25.63 5.62
N ARG A 189 4.57 26.93 5.53
CA ARG A 189 5.64 27.56 6.31
C ARG A 189 5.17 27.71 7.75
#